data_AF-A0A966CHM6-F1
#
_entry.id   AF-A0A966CHM6-F1
#
_cell.length_a   1.000
_cell.length_b   1.000
_cell.length_c   1.000
_cell.angle_alpha   90.00
_cell.angle_beta   90.00
_cell.angle_gamma   90.00
#
_symmetry.space_group_name_H-M   'P 1'
#
loop_
_entity.id
_entity.type
_entity.pdbx_description
1 polymer ?
#
loop_
_entity_poly.entity_id
_entity_poly.type
_entity_poly.pdbx_seq_one_letter_code
_entity_poly.pdbx_strand_id
1 'polypeptide(L)'
;MTKTLILEIPEDVLESVKLPPDEIEKEFRQELALALYKRGVLSSGKACVLAQLTRWQFEMLLGHRRITRHYSAADLEEDIQYAQSHQ
;
A
#
# COMPACT_ATOMS: atom_id res chain seq x y z
N MET A 1 -9.79 -12.67 -14.09
CA MET A 1 -9.36 -13.97 -13.53
C MET A 1 -8.68 -13.71 -12.19
N THR A 2 -9.06 -14.42 -11.14
CA THR A 2 -8.46 -14.35 -9.81
C THR A 2 -7.55 -15.55 -9.59
N LYS A 3 -6.32 -15.31 -9.11
CA LYS A 3 -5.36 -16.35 -8.73
C LYS A 3 -5.10 -16.25 -7.24
N THR A 4 -5.19 -17.37 -6.52
CA THR A 4 -4.94 -17.44 -5.08
C THR A 4 -3.48 -17.79 -4.82
N LEU A 5 -2.85 -17.07 -3.90
CA LEU A 5 -1.53 -17.35 -3.35
C LEU A 5 -1.67 -17.38 -1.83
N ILE A 6 -1.11 -18.40 -1.19
CA ILE A 6 -1.14 -18.59 0.27
C ILE A 6 0.27 -18.33 0.80
N LEU A 7 0.37 -17.52 1.86
CA LEU A 7 1.59 -17.32 2.64
C LEU A 7 1.39 -17.96 4.00
N GLU A 8 2.29 -18.85 4.38
CA GLU A 8 2.29 -19.49 5.69
C GLU A 8 3.20 -18.70 6.63
N ILE A 9 2.69 -18.38 7.82
CA ILE A 9 3.45 -17.74 8.88
C ILE A 9 3.64 -18.80 9.97
N PRO A 10 4.88 -19.06 10.42
CA PRO A 10 5.14 -19.94 11.55
C PRO A 10 4.36 -19.52 12.81
N GLU A 11 3.91 -20.50 13.59
CA GLU A 11 3.08 -20.27 14.78
C GLU A 11 3.83 -19.44 15.85
N ASP A 12 5.11 -19.72 16.07
CA ASP A 12 5.98 -18.97 16.99
C ASP A 12 6.11 -17.49 16.62
N VAL A 13 6.10 -17.18 15.31
CA VAL A 13 6.07 -15.80 14.82
C VAL A 13 4.72 -15.15 15.12
N LEU A 14 3.60 -15.85 14.92
CA LEU A 14 2.25 -15.34 15.22
C LEU A 14 2.06 -15.08 16.72
N GLU A 15 2.51 -15.99 17.58
CA GLU A 15 2.47 -15.81 19.04
C GLU A 15 3.31 -14.62 19.52
N SER A 16 4.35 -14.27 18.77
CA SER A 16 5.20 -13.11 19.06
C SER A 16 4.58 -11.77 18.64
N VAL A 17 3.51 -11.78 17.83
CA VAL A 17 2.82 -10.56 17.38
C VAL A 17 2.00 -9.97 18.53
N LYS A 18 2.32 -8.72 18.90
CA LYS A 18 1.63 -7.99 19.97
C LYS A 18 0.41 -7.21 19.43
N LEU A 19 -0.47 -7.90 18.72
CA LEU A 19 -1.71 -7.34 18.17
C LEU A 19 -2.88 -8.27 18.49
N PRO A 20 -4.12 -7.73 18.58
CA PRO A 20 -5.31 -8.55 18.66
C PRO A 20 -5.37 -9.56 17.48
N PRO A 21 -5.77 -10.83 17.71
CA PRO A 21 -5.80 -11.85 16.65
C PRO A 21 -6.58 -11.45 15.40
N ASP A 22 -7.64 -10.66 15.57
CA ASP A 22 -8.49 -10.12 14.50
C ASP A 22 -7.82 -9.00 13.68
N GLU A 23 -6.73 -8.42 14.16
CA GLU A 23 -5.97 -7.37 13.47
C GLU A 23 -4.72 -7.89 12.77
N ILE A 24 -4.20 -9.07 13.13
CA ILE A 24 -2.93 -9.61 12.63
C ILE A 24 -2.92 -9.69 11.10
N GLU A 25 -3.94 -10.34 10.51
CA GLU A 25 -4.00 -10.52 9.06
C GLU A 25 -4.02 -9.18 8.31
N LYS A 26 -4.82 -8.24 8.83
CA LYS A 26 -4.94 -6.89 8.27
C LYS A 26 -3.60 -6.16 8.33
N GLU A 27 -2.91 -6.19 9.46
CA GLU A 27 -1.62 -5.54 9.63
C GLU A 27 -0.57 -6.14 8.68
N PHE A 28 -0.48 -7.47 8.62
CA PHE A 28 0.49 -8.17 7.77
C PHE A 28 0.29 -7.83 6.29
N ARG A 29 -0.97 -7.80 5.87
CA ARG A 29 -1.37 -7.43 4.51
C ARG A 29 -1.01 -5.98 4.19
N GLN A 30 -1.22 -5.06 5.12
CA GLN A 30 -0.85 -3.66 4.96
C GLN A 30 0.66 -3.48 4.89
N GLU A 31 1.42 -4.09 5.80
CA GLU A 31 2.88 -4.05 5.80
C GLU A 31 3.49 -4.63 4.52
N LEU A 32 2.95 -5.75 4.03
CA LEU A 32 3.36 -6.32 2.75
C LEU A 32 3.08 -5.37 1.58
N ALA A 33 1.89 -4.77 1.53
CA ALA A 33 1.54 -3.81 0.49
C ALA A 33 2.45 -2.58 0.49
N LEU A 34 2.74 -2.03 1.67
CA LEU A 34 3.64 -0.89 1.85
C LEU A 34 5.07 -1.23 1.42
N ALA A 35 5.59 -2.39 1.84
CA ALA A 35 6.94 -2.83 1.50
C ALA A 35 7.09 -3.02 -0.02
N LEU A 36 6.10 -3.63 -0.67
CA LEU A 36 6.11 -3.84 -2.12
C LEU A 36 5.92 -2.53 -2.91
N TYR A 37 5.10 -1.60 -2.42
CA TYR A 37 4.96 -0.27 -3.00
C TYR A 37 6.27 0.50 -2.92
N LYS A 38 6.87 0.60 -1.73
CA LYS A 38 8.14 1.31 -1.49
C LYS A 38 9.29 0.79 -2.34
N ARG A 39 9.28 -0.50 -2.65
CA ARG A 39 10.27 -1.15 -3.54
C ARG A 39 9.97 -0.97 -5.03
N GLY A 40 8.86 -0.34 -5.40
CA GLY A 40 8.40 -0.21 -6.79
C GLY A 40 7.88 -1.50 -7.42
N VAL A 41 7.68 -2.57 -6.63
CA VAL A 41 7.16 -3.86 -7.13
C VAL A 41 5.67 -3.78 -7.42
N LEU A 42 4.93 -3.02 -6.59
CA LEU A 42 3.52 -2.73 -6.82
C LEU A 42 3.32 -1.24 -7.09
N SER A 43 2.45 -0.92 -8.05
CA SER A 43 1.90 0.42 -8.16
C SER A 43 0.99 0.73 -6.97
N SER A 44 0.78 2.02 -6.68
CA SER A 44 -0.10 2.45 -5.57
C SER A 44 -1.48 1.79 -5.66
N GLY A 45 -2.09 1.73 -6.86
CA GLY A 45 -3.39 1.11 -7.04
C GLY A 45 -3.41 -0.41 -6.74
N LYS A 46 -2.35 -1.15 -7.10
CA LYS A 46 -2.26 -2.59 -6.78
C LYS A 46 -1.93 -2.82 -5.30
N ALA A 47 -1.13 -1.95 -4.70
CA ALA A 47 -0.87 -1.98 -3.27
C ALA A 47 -2.15 -1.68 -2.44
N CYS A 48 -3.01 -0.76 -2.89
CA CYS A 48 -4.34 -0.53 -2.30
C CYS A 48 -5.19 -1.81 -2.30
N VAL A 49 -5.25 -2.50 -3.44
CA VAL A 49 -6.00 -3.76 -3.58
C VAL A 49 -5.43 -4.83 -2.65
N LEU A 50 -4.09 -4.97 -2.59
CA LEU A 50 -3.46 -5.92 -1.68
C LEU A 50 -3.78 -5.60 -0.22
N ALA A 51 -3.66 -4.33 0.18
CA ALA A 51 -3.96 -3.82 1.52
C ALA A 51 -5.46 -3.90 1.91
N GLN A 52 -6.35 -4.19 0.95
CA GLN A 52 -7.81 -4.09 1.11
C GLN A 52 -8.26 -2.70 1.60
N LEU A 53 -7.61 -1.65 1.09
CA LEU A 53 -7.91 -0.28 1.43
C LEU A 53 -8.43 0.48 0.21
N THR A 54 -9.31 1.44 0.46
CA THR A 54 -9.59 2.48 -0.53
C THR A 54 -8.33 3.29 -0.82
N ARG A 55 -8.29 3.97 -1.97
CA ARG A 55 -7.16 4.83 -2.33
C ARG A 55 -6.87 5.87 -1.24
N TRP A 56 -7.90 6.53 -0.72
CA TRP A 56 -7.74 7.53 0.35
C TRP A 56 -7.14 6.94 1.64
N GLN A 57 -7.62 5.77 2.07
CA GLN A 57 -7.08 5.09 3.26
C GLN A 57 -5.63 4.64 3.06
N PHE A 58 -5.25 4.21 1.85
CA PHE A 58 -3.87 3.84 1.56
C PHE A 58 -2.95 5.05 1.56
N GLU A 59 -3.40 6.20 1.02
CA GLU A 59 -2.64 7.45 1.07
C GLU A 59 -2.44 7.96 2.51
N MET A 60 -3.47 7.84 3.36
CA MET A 60 -3.39 8.09 4.79
C MET A 60 -2.36 7.16 5.46
N LEU A 61 -2.39 5.87 5.14
CA LEU A 61 -1.46 4.88 5.67
C LEU A 61 0.00 5.18 5.27
N LEU A 62 0.25 5.57 4.01
CA LEU A 62 1.57 6.02 3.56
C LEU A 62 2.06 7.23 4.39
N GLY A 63 1.17 8.18 4.67
CA GLY A 63 1.46 9.33 5.53
C GLY A 63 1.82 8.92 6.96
N HIS A 64 1.00 8.08 7.60
CA HIS A 64 1.25 7.58 8.96
C HIS A 64 2.58 6.82 9.06
N ARG A 65 2.93 6.05 8.04
CA ARG A 65 4.16 5.25 7.98
C ARG A 65 5.36 6.03 7.41
N ARG A 66 5.17 7.30 7.07
CA ARG A 66 6.20 8.21 6.49
C ARG A 66 6.87 7.62 5.25
N ILE A 67 6.09 6.98 4.38
CA ILE A 67 6.57 6.44 3.11
C ILE A 67 6.38 7.51 2.04
N THR A 68 7.48 7.94 1.44
CA THR A 68 7.48 8.91 0.35
C THR A 68 6.70 8.36 -0.84
N ARG A 69 5.79 9.16 -1.37
CA ARG A 69 5.07 8.80 -2.60
C ARG A 69 6.04 8.80 -3.78
N HIS A 70 5.79 7.88 -4.70
CA HIS A 70 6.41 7.91 -6.03
C HIS A 70 5.72 8.97 -6.89
N TYR A 71 5.69 10.21 -6.41
CA TYR A 71 5.17 11.38 -7.11
C TYR A 71 6.32 12.36 -7.23
N SER A 72 6.75 12.57 -8.47
CA SER A 72 7.90 13.39 -8.83
C SER A 72 7.48 14.80 -9.20
N ALA A 73 8.46 15.70 -9.32
CA ALA A 73 8.22 17.04 -9.83
C ALA A 73 7.72 17.02 -11.29
N ALA A 74 8.11 16.01 -12.08
CA ALA A 74 7.62 15.84 -13.44
C ALA A 74 6.13 15.49 -13.47
N ASP A 75 5.69 14.59 -12.59
CA ASP A 75 4.26 14.24 -12.46
C ASP A 75 3.42 15.48 -12.08
N LEU A 76 3.96 16.34 -11.21
CA LEU A 76 3.31 17.61 -10.85
C LEU A 76 3.21 18.57 -12.04
N GLU A 77 4.27 18.69 -12.83
CA GLU A 77 4.28 19.57 -13.99
C GLU A 77 3.32 19.09 -15.08
N GLU A 78 3.24 17.78 -15.33
CA GLU A 78 2.24 17.17 -16.21
C GLU A 78 0.80 17.47 -15.73
N ASP A 79 0.53 17.32 -14.44
CA ASP A 79 -0.80 17.61 -13.86
C ASP A 79 -1.18 19.10 -14.03
N ILE A 80 -0.23 20.02 -13.82
CA ILE A 80 -0.44 21.47 -14.04
C ILE A 80 -0.76 21.76 -15.51
N GLN A 81 0.03 21.20 -16.43
CA GLN A 81 -0.18 21.37 -17.87
C GLN A 81 -1.55 20.84 -18.30
N TYR A 82 -1.94 19.66 -17.82
CA TYR A 82 -3.25 19.07 -18.10
C TYR A 82 -4.40 19.94 -17.60
N ALA A 83 -4.27 20.50 -16.39
CA ALA A 83 -5.27 21.40 -15.81
C ALA A 83 -5.40 22.72 -16.59
N GLN A 84 -4.30 23.23 -17.14
CA GLN A 84 -4.28 24.46 -17.94
C GLN A 84 -4.77 24.25 -19.38
N SER A 85 -4.62 23.05 -19.95
CA SER A 85 -4.98 22.77 -21.35
C SER A 85 -6.48 22.51 -21.58
N HIS A 86 -7.28 22.42 -20.52
CA HIS A 86 -8.73 22.17 -20.58
C HIS A 86 -9.56 23.37 -20.08
N GLN A 87 -9.00 24.59 -20.19
CA GLN A 87 -9.73 25.86 -20.16
C GLN A 87 -10.09 26.30 -21.59
#